data_AF-A0AA90TDT2-F1
#
_entry.id   AF-A0AA90TDT2-F1
#
_cell.length_a   1.000
_cell.length_b   1.000
_cell.length_c   1.000
_cell.angle_alpha   90.00
_cell.angle_beta   90.00
_cell.angle_gamma   90.00
#
_symmetry.space_group_name_H-M   'P 1'
#
loop_
_entity.id
_entity.type
_entity.pdbx_description
1 polymer ?
#
loop_
_entity_poly.entity_id
_entity_poly.type
_entity_poly.pdbx_seq_one_letter_code
_entity_poly.pdbx_strand_id
1 'polypeptide(L)'
;MTSLNNTIPDGRPSTVPADTELWSAQSQNSVPCQFGWVTHYTDKEYVCQTCGAPCIFTAQDQKYTYEVNKAYIDQKRNLCRPCWNQSNAIAEQIKPYVTRWAAEKNVLQNDIAFLAEWLELLTQRERNLSGRFDIAQKNLLIKLIRKAGARLGRGPIPARAAPPSFRAPFYHTRYTCPVCAPSTLRLYASATRLAGAASNP
;
A
#
# COMPACT_ATOMS: atom_id res chain seq x y z
N MET A 1 -49.42 6.16 -16.70
CA MET A 1 -48.05 5.78 -17.09
C MET A 1 -47.28 5.53 -15.81
N THR A 2 -46.94 4.27 -15.56
CA THR A 2 -46.59 3.72 -14.25
C THR A 2 -45.17 4.12 -13.87
N SER A 3 -45.05 4.91 -12.80
CA SER A 3 -43.77 5.25 -12.16
C SER A 3 -43.12 3.98 -11.62
N LEU A 4 -42.10 3.47 -12.30
CA LEU A 4 -41.24 2.43 -11.75
C LEU A 4 -40.38 3.09 -10.67
N ASN A 5 -40.77 2.88 -9.42
CA ASN A 5 -40.01 3.35 -8.26
C ASN A 5 -38.65 2.65 -8.24
N ASN A 6 -37.64 3.36 -8.76
CA ASN A 6 -36.22 3.03 -8.74
C ASN A 6 -35.62 3.27 -7.34
N THR A 7 -36.22 2.67 -6.33
CA THR A 7 -35.76 2.73 -4.93
C THR A 7 -35.16 1.40 -4.53
N ILE A 8 -33.91 1.46 -4.07
CA ILE A 8 -33.19 0.33 -3.45
C ILE A 8 -33.87 0.04 -2.09
N PRO A 9 -33.81 -1.20 -1.55
CA PRO A 9 -34.39 -1.55 -0.24
C PRO A 9 -34.11 -0.55 0.91
N ASP A 10 -33.00 0.17 0.83
CA ASP A 10 -32.58 1.22 1.78
C ASP A 10 -33.33 2.57 1.61
N GLY A 11 -34.32 2.65 0.72
CA GLY A 11 -35.18 3.83 0.51
C GLY A 11 -34.54 4.97 -0.29
N ARG A 12 -33.28 4.82 -0.70
CA ARG A 12 -32.55 5.82 -1.51
C ARG A 12 -32.83 5.65 -3.01
N PRO A 13 -32.81 6.75 -3.80
CA PRO A 13 -32.94 6.68 -5.25
C PRO A 13 -31.72 5.97 -5.86
N SER A 14 -31.96 4.98 -6.71
CA SER A 14 -30.90 4.25 -7.44
C SER A 14 -30.27 5.09 -8.55
N THR A 15 -30.95 6.17 -8.95
CA THR A 15 -30.56 7.06 -10.04
C THR A 15 -30.81 8.51 -9.61
N VAL A 16 -29.84 9.39 -9.84
CA VAL A 16 -29.91 10.81 -9.50
C VAL A 16 -29.56 11.64 -10.73
N PRO A 17 -30.32 12.71 -11.08
CA PRO A 17 -29.98 13.55 -12.22
C PRO A 17 -28.65 14.27 -12.00
N ALA A 18 -27.82 14.29 -13.04
CA ALA A 18 -26.53 14.97 -13.06
C ALA A 18 -26.70 16.39 -13.59
N ASP A 19 -26.09 17.36 -12.91
CA ASP A 19 -26.01 18.75 -13.36
C ASP A 19 -24.58 19.06 -13.81
N THR A 20 -24.37 19.07 -15.12
CA THR A 20 -23.07 19.31 -15.74
C THR A 20 -22.59 20.76 -15.57
N GLU A 21 -23.50 21.72 -15.36
CA GLU A 21 -23.13 23.12 -15.10
C GLU A 21 -22.45 23.25 -13.74
N LEU A 22 -22.76 22.36 -12.80
CA LEU A 22 -22.13 22.30 -11.49
C LEU A 22 -20.80 21.53 -11.49
N TRP A 23 -20.34 21.00 -12.61
CA TRP A 23 -19.05 20.30 -12.64
C TRP A 23 -17.86 21.26 -12.52
N SER A 24 -16.68 20.71 -12.24
CA SER A 24 -15.44 21.49 -12.32
C SER A 24 -15.17 21.94 -13.76
N ALA A 25 -14.46 23.06 -13.93
CA ALA A 25 -14.08 23.56 -15.26
C ALA A 25 -13.34 22.50 -16.10
N GLN A 26 -12.52 21.66 -15.46
CA GLN A 26 -11.85 20.55 -16.14
C GLN A 26 -12.86 19.49 -16.65
N SER A 27 -13.86 19.16 -15.83
CA SER A 27 -14.90 18.20 -16.20
C SER A 27 -15.88 18.75 -17.25
N GLN A 28 -16.13 20.05 -17.26
CA GLN A 28 -16.94 20.70 -18.30
C GLN A 28 -16.26 20.64 -19.68
N ASN A 29 -14.93 20.66 -19.70
CA ASN A 29 -14.15 20.49 -20.91
C ASN A 29 -13.94 19.01 -21.30
N SER A 30 -14.50 18.06 -20.56
CA SER A 30 -14.37 16.64 -20.84
C SER A 30 -15.37 16.18 -21.92
N VAL A 31 -15.02 15.10 -22.61
CA VAL A 31 -15.88 14.44 -23.61
C VAL A 31 -17.28 14.12 -23.04
N PRO A 32 -17.43 13.55 -21.82
CA PRO A 32 -18.74 13.33 -21.22
C PRO A 32 -19.66 14.56 -21.17
N CYS A 33 -19.10 15.75 -20.91
CA CYS A 33 -19.86 16.99 -20.87
C CYS A 33 -20.17 17.52 -22.27
N GLN A 34 -19.15 17.57 -23.15
CA GLN A 34 -19.28 18.11 -24.51
C GLN A 34 -20.33 17.37 -25.35
N PHE A 35 -20.45 16.06 -25.16
CA PHE A 35 -21.41 15.23 -25.87
C PHE A 35 -22.68 14.91 -25.06
N GLY A 36 -22.83 15.47 -23.85
CA GLY A 36 -24.01 15.25 -23.02
C GLY A 36 -24.25 13.79 -22.61
N TRP A 37 -23.19 12.99 -22.45
CA TRP A 37 -23.28 11.56 -22.19
C TRP A 37 -23.72 11.21 -20.77
N VAL A 38 -23.51 12.12 -19.81
CA VAL A 38 -23.88 11.90 -18.41
C VAL A 38 -25.11 12.75 -18.10
N THR A 39 -26.28 12.13 -18.19
CA THR A 39 -27.55 12.74 -17.81
C THR A 39 -27.96 12.38 -16.38
N HIS A 40 -27.52 11.21 -15.91
CA HIS A 40 -27.83 10.69 -14.59
C HIS A 40 -26.64 9.94 -14.00
N TYR A 41 -26.52 10.01 -12.68
CA TYR A 41 -25.67 9.11 -11.89
C TYR A 41 -26.45 7.86 -11.52
N THR A 42 -25.78 6.72 -11.60
CA THR A 42 -26.29 5.41 -11.19
C THR A 42 -25.31 4.77 -10.23
N ASP A 43 -25.79 3.97 -9.28
CA ASP A 43 -24.93 3.24 -8.36
C ASP A 43 -23.87 2.42 -9.10
N LYS A 44 -22.62 2.53 -8.66
CA LYS A 44 -21.47 1.81 -9.23
C LYS A 44 -20.81 0.94 -8.19
N GLU A 45 -20.83 -0.36 -8.40
CA GLU A 45 -20.10 -1.30 -7.57
C GLU A 45 -18.59 -1.19 -7.82
N TYR A 46 -17.81 -1.30 -6.75
CA TYR A 46 -16.36 -1.33 -6.81
C TYR A 46 -15.80 -2.14 -5.65
N VAL A 47 -14.57 -2.64 -5.82
CA VAL A 47 -13.85 -3.34 -4.76
C VAL A 47 -12.78 -2.41 -4.22
N CYS A 48 -12.71 -2.27 -2.90
CA CYS A 48 -11.65 -1.49 -2.29
C CYS A 48 -10.29 -2.13 -2.54
N GLN A 49 -9.35 -1.38 -3.11
CA GLN A 49 -8.01 -1.87 -3.42
C GLN A 49 -7.19 -2.25 -2.17
N THR A 50 -7.49 -1.66 -1.01
CA THR A 50 -6.75 -1.88 0.23
C THR A 50 -7.29 -3.08 1.02
N CYS A 51 -8.59 -3.10 1.31
CA CYS A 51 -9.19 -4.14 2.15
C CYS A 51 -9.93 -5.23 1.37
N GLY A 52 -10.10 -5.08 0.05
CA GLY A 52 -10.85 -6.04 -0.78
C GLY A 52 -12.36 -6.04 -0.55
N ALA A 53 -12.89 -5.16 0.29
CA ALA A 53 -14.32 -5.13 0.57
C ALA A 53 -15.14 -4.68 -0.65
N PRO A 54 -16.26 -5.33 -0.96
CA PRO A 54 -17.22 -4.83 -1.95
C PRO A 54 -17.86 -3.55 -1.42
N CYS A 55 -17.97 -2.55 -2.28
CA CYS A 55 -18.47 -1.23 -1.96
C CYS A 55 -19.34 -0.71 -3.11
N ILE A 56 -20.23 0.23 -2.79
CA ILE A 56 -21.06 0.91 -3.79
C ILE A 56 -20.74 2.38 -3.76
N PHE A 57 -20.35 2.93 -4.91
CA PHE A 57 -20.28 4.37 -5.11
C PHE A 57 -21.66 4.83 -5.54
N THR A 58 -22.44 5.28 -4.55
CA THR A 58 -23.86 5.58 -4.75
C THR A 58 -24.05 6.74 -5.73
N ALA A 59 -25.21 6.80 -6.38
CA ALA A 59 -25.57 7.92 -7.25
C ALA A 59 -25.54 9.27 -6.49
N GLN A 60 -25.91 9.26 -5.20
CA GLN A 60 -25.82 10.43 -4.32
C GLN A 60 -24.38 10.83 -4.02
N ASP A 61 -23.52 9.86 -3.70
CA ASP A 61 -22.10 10.12 -3.48
C ASP A 61 -21.41 10.65 -4.74
N GLN A 62 -21.81 10.15 -5.92
CA GLN A 62 -21.33 10.64 -7.22
C GLN A 62 -21.71 12.11 -7.42
N LYS A 63 -22.99 12.45 -7.21
CA LYS A 63 -23.47 13.83 -7.27
C LYS A 63 -22.67 14.74 -6.35
N TYR A 64 -22.54 14.38 -5.08
CA TYR A 64 -21.75 15.15 -4.12
C TYR A 64 -20.27 15.27 -4.56
N THR A 65 -19.68 14.19 -5.06
CA THR A 65 -18.26 14.16 -5.45
C THR A 65 -17.97 15.07 -6.66
N TYR A 66 -18.81 15.05 -7.68
CA TYR A 66 -18.55 15.78 -8.92
C TYR A 66 -19.09 17.21 -8.89
N GLU A 67 -20.27 17.42 -8.30
CA GLU A 67 -20.92 18.73 -8.29
C GLU A 67 -20.53 19.59 -7.08
N VAL A 68 -20.26 18.98 -5.92
CA VAL A 68 -19.88 19.74 -4.70
C VAL A 68 -18.36 19.75 -4.51
N ASN A 69 -17.73 18.58 -4.45
CA ASN A 69 -16.27 18.50 -4.27
C ASN A 69 -15.48 18.84 -5.55
N LYS A 70 -16.17 19.03 -6.69
CA LYS A 70 -15.57 19.41 -7.98
C LYS A 70 -14.49 18.42 -8.46
N ALA A 71 -14.61 17.15 -8.06
CA ALA A 71 -13.71 16.10 -8.54
C ALA A 71 -13.84 15.93 -10.06
N TYR A 72 -12.78 15.43 -10.71
CA TYR A 72 -12.81 15.18 -12.15
C TYR A 72 -13.79 14.04 -12.48
N ILE A 73 -14.61 14.20 -13.52
CA ILE A 73 -15.71 13.25 -13.82
C ILE A 73 -15.22 11.81 -14.09
N ASP A 74 -14.04 11.63 -14.70
CA ASP A 74 -13.48 10.29 -14.94
C ASP A 74 -12.75 9.71 -13.72
N GLN A 75 -12.71 10.43 -12.59
CA GLN A 75 -12.11 9.93 -11.37
C GLN A 75 -12.88 8.71 -10.87
N LYS A 76 -12.17 7.59 -10.71
CA LYS A 76 -12.70 6.36 -10.15
C LYS A 76 -12.50 6.30 -8.64
N ARG A 77 -13.48 5.71 -7.96
CA ARG A 77 -13.39 5.43 -6.52
C ARG A 77 -12.76 4.06 -6.33
N ASN A 78 -11.59 4.05 -5.71
CA ASN A 78 -10.79 2.83 -5.53
C ASN A 78 -10.68 2.37 -4.07
N LEU A 79 -11.13 3.22 -3.13
CA LEU A 79 -11.05 2.97 -1.69
C LEU A 79 -12.44 3.05 -1.07
N CYS A 80 -12.70 2.16 -0.11
CA CYS A 80 -13.86 2.31 0.77
C CYS A 80 -13.69 3.55 1.66
N ARG A 81 -14.78 4.03 2.27
CA ARG A 81 -14.74 5.21 3.13
C ARG A 81 -13.75 5.05 4.31
N PRO A 82 -13.69 3.90 5.01
CA PRO A 82 -12.68 3.68 6.05
C PRO A 82 -11.24 3.79 5.55
N CYS A 83 -10.87 3.09 4.47
CA CYS A 83 -9.51 3.12 3.93
C CYS A 83 -9.13 4.52 3.40
N TRP A 84 -10.09 5.25 2.82
CA TRP A 84 -9.86 6.63 2.39
C TRP A 84 -9.60 7.56 3.59
N ASN A 85 -10.41 7.48 4.65
CA ASN A 85 -10.22 8.26 5.87
C ASN A 85 -8.85 7.96 6.52
N GLN A 86 -8.48 6.68 6.63
CA GLN A 86 -7.19 6.26 7.18
C GLN A 86 -6.03 6.80 6.35
N SER A 87 -6.14 6.74 5.02
CA SER A 87 -5.12 7.27 4.12
C SER A 87 -4.91 8.78 4.32
N ASN A 88 -6.01 9.54 4.42
CA ASN A 88 -5.94 10.97 4.69
C ASN A 88 -5.33 11.26 6.06
N ALA A 89 -5.68 10.49 7.10
CA ALA A 89 -5.10 10.65 8.43
C ALA A 89 -3.57 10.46 8.41
N ILE A 90 -3.07 9.45 7.68
CA ILE A 90 -1.63 9.23 7.53
C ILE A 90 -0.99 10.38 6.73
N ALA A 91 -1.66 10.88 5.69
CA ALA A 91 -1.16 12.02 4.93
C ALA A 91 -1.02 13.27 5.81
N GLU A 92 -1.98 13.54 6.70
CA GLU A 92 -1.87 14.62 7.69
C GLU A 92 -0.72 14.39 8.68
N GLN A 93 -0.52 13.16 9.17
CA GLN A 93 0.59 12.83 10.07
C GLN A 93 1.96 13.01 9.42
N ILE A 94 2.09 12.85 8.09
CA ILE A 94 3.36 13.04 7.39
C ILE A 94 3.77 14.52 7.27
N LYS A 95 2.80 15.45 7.18
CA LYS A 95 3.07 16.89 7.02
C LYS A 95 4.07 17.46 8.04
N PRO A 96 3.91 17.27 9.36
CA PRO A 96 4.86 17.81 10.34
C PRO A 96 6.28 17.26 10.17
N TYR A 97 6.46 16.00 9.74
CA TYR A 97 7.79 15.44 9.48
C TYR A 97 8.46 16.14 8.28
N VAL A 98 7.70 16.39 7.21
CA VAL A 98 8.20 17.13 6.04
C VAL A 98 8.59 18.56 6.44
N THR A 99 7.74 19.25 7.20
CA THR A 99 8.01 20.62 7.67
C THR A 99 9.26 20.67 8.57
N ARG A 100 9.35 19.78 9.55
CA ARG A 100 10.53 19.70 10.45
C ARG A 100 11.80 19.34 9.70
N TRP A 101 11.73 18.40 8.75
CA TRP A 101 12.86 18.05 7.90
C TRP A 101 13.37 19.22 7.08
N ALA A 102 12.47 20.05 6.53
CA ALA A 102 12.85 21.25 5.78
C ALA A 102 13.56 22.29 6.67
N ALA A 103 13.16 22.42 7.94
CA ALA A 103 13.73 23.38 8.89
C ALA A 103 15.07 22.91 9.50
N GLU A 104 15.16 21.64 9.90
CA GLU A 104 16.21 21.15 10.82
C GLU A 104 17.00 19.95 10.28
N LYS A 105 17.09 19.81 8.94
CA LYS A 105 17.72 18.68 8.26
C LYS A 105 19.07 18.24 8.86
N ASN A 106 19.95 19.19 9.17
CA ASN A 106 21.30 18.90 9.64
C ASN A 106 21.33 18.20 11.01
N VAL A 107 20.34 18.48 11.86
CA VAL A 107 20.16 17.86 13.18
C VAL A 107 19.46 16.51 13.01
N LEU A 108 18.32 16.52 12.30
CA LEU A 108 17.44 15.36 12.18
C LEU A 108 18.02 14.20 11.37
N GLN A 109 18.99 14.45 10.47
CA GLN A 109 19.63 13.38 9.67
C GLN A 109 20.38 12.32 10.52
N ASN A 110 20.66 12.61 11.79
CA ASN A 110 21.31 11.70 12.73
C ASN A 110 20.36 11.15 13.79
N ASP A 111 19.13 11.67 13.86
CA ASP A 111 18.11 11.23 14.80
C ASP A 111 17.41 9.98 14.25
N ILE A 112 17.85 8.81 14.71
CA ILE A 112 17.32 7.52 14.24
C ILE A 112 15.83 7.38 14.56
N ALA A 113 15.38 7.87 15.71
CA ALA A 113 13.99 7.74 16.13
C ALA A 113 13.07 8.53 15.19
N PHE A 114 13.40 9.80 14.94
CA PHE A 114 12.67 10.64 14.00
C PHE A 114 12.60 10.02 12.59
N LEU A 115 13.73 9.55 12.08
CA LEU A 115 13.80 8.95 10.73
C LEU A 115 13.00 7.64 10.64
N ALA A 116 13.02 6.82 11.69
CA ALA A 116 12.31 5.54 11.74
C ALA A 116 10.79 5.73 11.81
N GLU A 117 10.31 6.64 12.66
CA GLU A 117 8.89 6.99 12.74
C GLU A 117 8.37 7.52 11.39
N TRP A 118 9.13 8.40 10.75
CA TRP A 118 8.75 8.93 9.45
C TRP A 118 8.71 7.84 8.38
N LEU A 119 9.70 6.93 8.37
CA LEU A 119 9.73 5.80 7.44
C LEU A 119 8.54 4.87 7.65
N GLU A 120 8.14 4.63 8.90
CA GLU A 120 6.97 3.81 9.22
C GLU A 120 5.69 4.46 8.68
N LEU A 121 5.48 5.77 8.85
CA LEU A 121 4.33 6.49 8.28
C LEU A 121 4.28 6.39 6.74
N LEU A 122 5.42 6.54 6.06
CA LEU A 122 5.49 6.37 4.61
C LEU A 122 5.18 4.92 4.18
N THR A 123 5.58 3.94 4.98
CA THR A 123 5.30 2.52 4.74
C THR A 123 3.83 2.18 4.99
N GLN A 124 3.22 2.73 6.04
CA GLN A 124 1.78 2.59 6.29
C GLN A 124 0.95 3.22 5.17
N ARG A 125 1.38 4.38 4.66
CA ARG A 125 0.72 5.02 3.52
C ARG A 125 0.76 4.15 2.27
N GLU A 126 1.88 3.49 2.02
CA GLU A 126 2.05 2.57 0.88
C GLU A 126 1.17 1.32 1.01
N ARG A 127 1.02 0.77 2.21
CA ARG A 127 0.09 -0.36 2.43
C ARG A 127 -1.37 0.05 2.19
N ASN A 128 -1.72 1.29 2.50
CA ASN A 128 -3.10 1.77 2.45
C ASN A 128 -3.55 2.34 1.11
N LEU A 129 -2.63 2.60 0.18
CA LEU A 129 -2.91 3.18 -1.13
C LEU A 129 -2.27 2.33 -2.21
N SER A 130 -2.93 2.13 -3.34
CA SER A 130 -2.27 1.67 -4.57
C SER A 130 -1.99 2.91 -5.44
N GLY A 131 -0.72 3.27 -5.66
CA GLY A 131 -0.40 4.48 -6.43
C GLY A 131 1.06 4.91 -6.43
N ARG A 132 1.29 6.20 -6.72
CA ARG A 132 2.62 6.81 -6.67
C ARG A 132 3.02 7.06 -5.21
N PHE A 133 4.09 6.39 -4.78
CA PHE A 133 4.68 6.58 -3.46
C PHE A 133 5.95 7.41 -3.56
N ASP A 134 6.32 8.06 -2.45
CA ASP A 134 7.58 8.77 -2.36
C ASP A 134 8.75 7.79 -2.10
N ILE A 135 9.07 7.02 -3.14
CA ILE A 135 10.14 6.02 -3.13
C ILE A 135 11.49 6.68 -2.84
N ALA A 136 11.70 7.89 -3.35
CA ALA A 136 12.92 8.66 -3.14
C ALA A 136 13.09 9.01 -1.66
N GLN A 137 12.05 9.53 -1.02
CA GLN A 137 12.07 9.87 0.40
C GLN A 137 12.28 8.62 1.27
N LYS A 138 11.59 7.51 1.00
CA LYS A 138 11.81 6.25 1.72
C LYS A 138 13.27 5.77 1.61
N ASN A 139 13.82 5.76 0.40
CA ASN A 139 15.21 5.35 0.17
C ASN A 139 16.22 6.26 0.87
N LEU A 140 15.95 7.57 0.89
CA LEU A 140 16.75 8.54 1.64
C LEU A 140 16.74 8.20 3.15
N LEU A 141 15.56 8.00 3.74
CA LEU A 141 15.43 7.67 5.17
C LEU A 141 16.15 6.37 5.51
N ILE A 142 15.97 5.32 4.70
CA ILE A 142 16.67 4.03 4.88
C ILE A 142 18.20 4.23 4.87
N LYS A 143 18.70 5.03 3.92
CA LYS A 143 20.15 5.34 3.82
C LYS A 143 20.65 6.08 5.06
N LEU A 144 19.91 7.06 5.56
CA LEU A 144 20.28 7.85 6.74
C LEU A 144 20.27 7.00 8.01
N ILE A 145 19.24 6.18 8.21
CA ILE A 145 19.15 5.24 9.34
C ILE A 145 20.36 4.29 9.34
N ARG A 146 20.70 3.70 8.19
CA ARG A 146 21.89 2.83 8.05
C ARG A 146 23.18 3.58 8.39
N LYS A 147 23.33 4.82 7.90
CA LYS A 147 24.51 5.65 8.16
C LYS A 147 24.64 6.02 9.64
N ALA A 148 23.54 6.37 10.31
CA ALA A 148 23.51 6.69 11.73
C ALA A 148 23.80 5.45 12.59
N GLY A 149 23.19 4.30 12.28
CA GLY A 149 23.46 3.03 12.96
C GLY A 149 24.92 2.57 12.83
N ALA A 150 25.53 2.73 11.64
CA ALA A 150 26.93 2.38 11.40
C ALA A 150 27.95 3.27 12.15
N ARG A 151 27.52 4.43 12.68
CA ARG A 151 28.33 5.28 13.56
C ARG A 151 28.22 4.83 15.01
N LEU A 152 27.02 4.43 15.46
CA LEU A 152 26.79 3.89 16.80
C LEU A 152 27.46 2.52 17.00
N GLY A 153 27.51 1.68 15.96
CA GLY A 153 28.24 0.40 15.98
C GLY A 153 29.76 0.50 15.87
N ARG A 154 30.30 1.71 15.68
CA ARG A 154 31.75 2.01 15.65
C ARG A 154 32.19 2.81 16.87
N GLY A 155 31.71 2.43 18.06
CA GLY A 155 32.40 2.78 19.29
C GLY A 155 33.86 2.33 19.22
N PRO A 156 34.81 3.03 19.88
CA PRO A 156 36.19 2.58 19.93
C PRO A 156 36.20 1.13 20.43
N ILE A 157 36.73 0.23 19.60
CA ILE A 157 37.03 -1.13 20.04
C ILE A 157 37.92 -0.94 21.28
N PRO A 158 37.49 -1.35 22.50
CA PRO A 158 38.38 -1.29 23.65
C PRO A 158 39.62 -2.07 23.25
N ALA A 159 40.79 -1.42 23.33
CA ALA A 159 42.06 -2.00 22.97
C ALA A 159 42.10 -3.40 23.56
N ARG A 160 42.07 -4.40 22.68
CA ARG A 160 42.00 -5.80 23.04
C ARG A 160 43.21 -6.04 23.93
N ALA A 161 42.99 -6.18 25.24
CA ALA A 161 44.06 -6.51 26.16
C ALA A 161 44.78 -7.73 25.57
N ALA A 162 46.07 -7.56 25.33
CA ALA A 162 46.89 -8.61 24.74
C ALA A 162 46.61 -9.90 25.53
N PRO A 163 46.23 -11.01 24.87
CA PRO A 163 46.00 -12.25 25.58
C PRO A 163 47.31 -12.61 26.31
N PRO A 164 47.27 -12.96 27.61
CA PRO A 164 48.44 -13.49 28.28
C PRO A 164 48.94 -14.70 27.49
N SER A 165 50.25 -14.73 27.28
CA SER A 165 50.98 -15.77 26.56
C SER A 165 50.85 -17.11 27.29
N PHE A 166 49.73 -17.79 27.10
CA PHE A 166 49.58 -19.17 27.51
C PHE A 166 50.33 -20.07 26.54
N ARG A 167 51.56 -20.41 26.90
CA ARG A 167 52.19 -21.66 26.44
C ARG A 167 51.35 -22.81 26.97
N ALA A 168 50.70 -23.55 26.08
CA ALA A 168 50.11 -24.85 26.39
C ALA A 168 50.69 -25.91 25.43
N PRO A 169 50.95 -27.13 25.93
CA PRO A 169 51.66 -28.17 25.20
C PRO A 169 50.74 -28.95 24.26
N PHE A 170 51.38 -29.57 23.27
CA PHE A 170 50.82 -30.51 22.31
C PHE A 170 50.02 -31.63 22.99
N TYR A 171 48.74 -31.73 22.66
CA TYR A 171 48.02 -33.00 22.69
C TYR A 171 47.26 -33.20 21.38
N HIS A 172 47.70 -34.21 20.64
CA HIS A 172 46.95 -34.80 19.54
C HIS A 172 45.70 -35.46 20.10
N THR A 173 44.52 -35.00 19.69
CA THR A 173 43.32 -35.83 19.73
C THR A 173 42.52 -35.60 18.46
N ARG A 174 42.45 -36.68 17.67
CA ARG A 174 41.61 -36.81 16.48
C ARG A 174 40.15 -36.74 16.92
N TYR A 175 39.40 -35.79 16.39
CA TYR A 175 37.94 -35.88 16.37
C TYR A 175 37.49 -36.10 14.93
N THR A 176 37.04 -37.33 14.69
CA THR A 176 36.28 -37.75 13.52
C THR A 176 34.90 -37.09 13.55
N CYS A 177 34.53 -36.44 12.46
CA CYS A 177 33.21 -35.91 12.17
C CYS A 177 32.26 -37.07 11.83
N PRO A 178 31.19 -37.36 12.60
CA PRO A 178 30.07 -38.12 12.09
C PRO A 178 29.08 -37.14 11.46
N VAL A 179 28.30 -37.62 10.49
CA VAL A 179 27.20 -36.88 9.83
C VAL A 179 27.59 -36.03 8.61
N CYS A 180 28.60 -36.48 7.86
CA CYS A 180 28.62 -36.29 6.41
C CYS A 180 28.66 -37.67 5.74
N ALA A 181 27.50 -38.21 5.36
CA ALA A 181 27.42 -39.18 4.26
C ALA A 181 26.06 -39.09 3.55
N PRO A 182 26.04 -39.15 2.20
CA PRO A 182 24.88 -38.95 1.36
C PRO A 182 24.11 -40.26 1.16
N SER A 183 22.83 -40.18 0.78
CA SER A 183 22.16 -41.31 0.13
C SER A 183 21.23 -40.82 -0.98
N THR A 184 21.65 -41.25 -2.15
CA THR A 184 21.12 -41.11 -3.48
C THR A 184 19.87 -41.95 -3.72
N LEU A 185 18.98 -41.39 -4.55
CA LEU A 185 18.37 -42.02 -5.74
C LEU A 185 17.18 -43.00 -5.63
N ARG A 186 16.24 -42.75 -6.57
CA ARG A 186 15.33 -43.64 -7.33
C ARG A 186 13.98 -43.99 -6.70
N LEU A 187 12.87 -44.14 -7.43
CA LEU A 187 12.38 -43.85 -8.80
C LEU A 187 10.93 -44.43 -8.87
N TYR A 188 10.11 -43.95 -9.83
CA TYR A 188 8.86 -44.54 -10.40
C TYR A 188 7.62 -44.64 -9.47
N ALA A 189 6.35 -44.50 -9.89
CA ALA A 189 5.61 -44.51 -11.17
C ALA A 189 4.28 -43.71 -10.96
N SER A 190 3.79 -42.85 -11.85
CA SER A 190 3.04 -43.02 -13.12
C SER A 190 1.58 -43.54 -13.03
N ALA A 191 0.68 -42.69 -13.58
CA ALA A 191 -0.62 -42.96 -14.25
C ALA A 191 -1.81 -43.44 -13.38
N THR A 192 -3.05 -42.92 -13.55
CA THR A 192 -3.88 -43.10 -14.76
C THR A 192 -5.06 -42.10 -14.81
N ARG A 193 -5.43 -41.70 -16.04
CA ARG A 193 -6.65 -40.96 -16.43
C ARG A 193 -7.93 -41.77 -16.18
N LEU A 194 -9.07 -41.11 -16.03
CA LEU A 194 -10.31 -41.53 -16.69
C LEU A 194 -11.21 -40.31 -16.97
N ALA A 195 -11.73 -40.31 -18.20
CA ALA A 195 -12.62 -39.32 -18.78
C ALA A 195 -14.07 -39.52 -18.31
N GLY A 196 -14.89 -38.49 -18.48
CA GLY A 196 -16.34 -38.57 -18.36
C GLY A 196 -17.00 -37.37 -19.02
N ALA A 197 -17.21 -37.48 -20.34
CA ALA A 197 -18.15 -36.65 -21.08
C ALA A 197 -19.57 -37.21 -20.90
N ALA A 198 -20.56 -36.35 -20.71
CA ALA A 198 -21.95 -36.67 -21.01
C ALA A 198 -22.74 -35.38 -21.25
N SER A 199 -23.43 -35.39 -22.37
CA SER A 199 -24.25 -34.33 -22.96
C SER A 199 -25.74 -34.60 -22.67
N ASN A 200 -26.53 -33.52 -22.67
CA ASN A 200 -27.95 -33.42 -23.10
C ASN A 200 -29.07 -34.07 -22.26
N PRO A 201 -30.35 -33.67 -22.47
CA PRO A 201 -30.90 -32.73 -23.48
C PRO A 201 -31.30 -31.34 -22.96
#